data_AF-A0A3S3U2U1-F1
#
_entry.id   AF-A0A3S3U2U1-F1
#
_cell.length_a   1.000
_cell.length_b   1.000
_cell.length_c   1.000
_cell.angle_alpha   90.00
_cell.angle_beta   90.00
_cell.angle_gamma   90.00
#
_symmetry.space_group_name_H-M   'P 1'
#
loop_
_entity.id
_entity.type
_entity.pdbx_description
1 polymer ?
#
loop_
_entity_poly.entity_id
_entity_poly.type
_entity_poly.pdbx_seq_one_letter_code
_entity_poly.pdbx_strand_id
1 'polypeptide(L)'
;MRIKMHNMHQSVNSINARGAFASHMHMMHDLCMNLKHIRAARKMSQRELAALAGVDQSTIQRAETMHHTAKLDTYKLCAQVLGVTLEDIFAEDRDVAEIALVRAYRNADERGRRLLMKLAEEAAALPPEHDE
;
A
#
# COMPACT_ATOMS: atom_id res chain seq x y z
N MET A 1 39.22 6.52 24.77
CA MET A 1 38.12 7.24 24.09
C MET A 1 38.14 6.91 22.61
N ARG A 2 37.12 6.19 22.09
CA ARG A 2 36.62 6.13 20.69
C ARG A 2 36.07 4.73 20.37
N ILE A 3 34.89 4.46 20.92
CA ILE A 3 33.98 3.44 20.37
C ILE A 3 33.34 4.09 19.14
N LYS A 4 33.86 3.80 17.94
CA LYS A 4 33.28 4.23 16.66
C LYS A 4 33.23 3.04 15.69
N MET A 5 32.63 1.93 16.12
CA MET A 5 32.31 0.80 15.22
C MET A 5 31.04 0.05 15.66
N HIS A 6 30.05 0.73 16.23
CA HIS A 6 28.74 0.12 16.48
C HIS A 6 27.64 0.87 15.73
N ASN A 7 27.24 0.24 14.62
CA ASN A 7 25.93 0.30 14.00
C ASN A 7 25.55 1.56 13.21
N MET A 8 26.11 1.60 12.00
CA MET A 8 25.51 2.15 10.77
C MET A 8 24.23 1.39 10.33
N HIS A 9 23.50 0.77 11.27
CA HIS A 9 22.39 -0.15 11.00
C HIS A 9 21.00 0.42 11.36
N GLN A 10 20.90 1.69 11.73
CA GLN A 10 19.66 2.32 12.18
C GLN A 10 19.13 3.46 11.28
N SER A 11 19.79 3.80 10.16
CA SER A 11 19.41 5.00 9.38
C SER A 11 18.24 4.81 8.42
N VAL A 12 17.81 3.57 8.14
CA VAL A 12 16.71 3.29 7.19
C VAL A 12 15.38 3.01 7.90
N ASN A 13 15.43 2.37 9.06
CA ASN A 13 14.24 1.99 9.86
C ASN A 13 13.55 3.18 10.56
N SER A 14 14.16 4.37 10.54
CA SER A 14 13.66 5.58 11.21
C SER A 14 13.09 6.63 10.26
N ILE A 15 13.11 6.41 8.94
CA ILE A 15 12.60 7.41 8.00
C ILE A 15 11.08 7.45 8.13
N ASN A 16 10.54 8.65 8.38
CA ASN A 16 9.10 8.86 8.38
C ASN A 16 8.55 8.55 6.99
N ALA A 17 7.42 7.84 6.91
CA ALA A 17 6.90 7.40 5.61
C ALA A 17 6.65 8.61 4.69
N ARG A 18 6.11 9.70 5.25
CA ARG A 18 5.89 10.94 4.49
C ARG A 18 7.18 11.50 3.87
N GLY A 19 8.30 11.51 4.59
CA GLY A 19 9.57 12.00 4.05
C GLY A 19 10.24 11.04 3.08
N ALA A 20 10.02 9.72 3.23
CA ALA A 20 10.50 8.73 2.27
C ALA A 20 9.84 8.89 0.88
N PHE A 21 8.58 9.34 0.84
CA PHE A 21 7.80 9.46 -0.39
C PHE A 21 7.60 10.89 -0.91
N ALA A 22 7.97 11.92 -0.12
CA ALA A 22 7.82 13.34 -0.50
C ALA A 22 8.55 13.71 -1.81
N SER A 23 9.61 12.98 -2.17
CA SER A 23 10.35 13.21 -3.43
C SER A 23 9.67 12.60 -4.66
N HIS A 24 8.72 11.66 -4.49
CA HIS A 24 8.11 10.89 -5.58
C HIS A 24 6.65 11.26 -5.85
N MET A 25 5.97 11.99 -4.95
CA MET A 25 4.53 12.27 -5.01
C MET A 25 4.23 13.77 -4.80
N HIS A 26 4.51 14.57 -5.81
CA HIS A 26 4.07 15.98 -5.88
C HIS A 26 2.59 16.04 -6.32
N MET A 27 1.66 15.82 -5.39
CA MET A 27 0.28 16.37 -5.35
C MET A 27 -0.49 15.74 -4.18
N MET A 28 -0.12 16.11 -2.95
CA MET A 28 -0.82 15.68 -1.74
C MET A 28 -2.02 16.59 -1.46
N HIS A 29 -3.20 16.28 -2.00
CA HIS A 29 -4.42 16.82 -1.39
C HIS A 29 -5.45 15.79 -0.93
N ASP A 30 -5.44 14.55 -1.41
CA ASP A 30 -6.17 13.45 -0.78
C ASP A 30 -5.50 12.12 -1.16
N LEU A 31 -4.40 11.78 -0.47
CA LEU A 31 -3.78 10.47 -0.64
C LEU A 31 -4.68 9.41 -0.02
N CYS A 32 -5.51 8.78 -0.85
CA CYS A 32 -6.24 7.58 -0.48
C CYS A 32 -5.22 6.46 -0.21
N MET A 33 -5.01 6.18 1.07
CA MET A 33 -4.10 5.13 1.54
C MET A 33 -4.94 3.95 2.03
N ASN A 34 -4.66 2.75 1.51
CA ASN A 34 -5.56 1.61 1.57
C ASN A 34 -5.49 0.80 2.87
N LEU A 35 -4.58 1.07 3.80
CA LEU A 35 -4.39 0.27 5.03
C LEU A 35 -5.70 0.09 5.81
N LYS A 36 -6.46 1.17 6.00
CA LYS A 36 -7.73 1.14 6.73
C LYS A 36 -8.75 0.27 6.00
N HIS A 37 -8.86 0.41 4.68
CA HIS A 37 -9.76 -0.38 3.85
C HIS A 37 -9.39 -1.87 3.86
N ILE A 38 -8.11 -2.19 3.66
CA ILE A 38 -7.57 -3.55 3.68
C ILE A 38 -7.83 -4.21 5.05
N ARG A 39 -7.62 -3.49 6.16
CA ARG A 39 -7.93 -3.98 7.51
C ARG A 39 -9.43 -4.21 7.67
N ALA A 40 -10.26 -3.24 7.32
CA ALA A 40 -11.71 -3.31 7.49
C ALA A 40 -12.34 -4.43 6.64
N ALA A 41 -11.84 -4.67 5.43
CA ALA A 41 -12.26 -5.79 4.58
C ALA A 41 -12.02 -7.16 5.23
N ARG A 42 -11.04 -7.26 6.14
CA ARG A 42 -10.78 -8.45 6.96
C ARG A 42 -11.58 -8.50 8.26
N LYS A 43 -12.51 -7.56 8.47
CA LYS A 43 -13.31 -7.42 9.70
C LYS A 43 -12.45 -7.28 10.96
N MET A 44 -11.24 -6.75 10.83
CA MET A 44 -10.32 -6.54 11.94
C MET A 44 -10.48 -5.11 12.48
N SER A 45 -10.46 -4.95 13.80
CA SER A 45 -10.29 -3.68 14.48
C SER A 45 -8.83 -3.20 14.44
N GLN A 46 -8.59 -1.91 14.68
CA GLN A 46 -7.22 -1.39 14.82
C GLN A 46 -6.45 -2.10 15.93
N ARG A 47 -7.13 -2.45 17.04
CA ARG A 47 -6.51 -3.13 18.19
C ARG A 47 -6.06 -4.55 17.84
N GLU A 48 -6.84 -5.28 17.04
CA GLU A 48 -6.46 -6.62 16.57
C GLU A 48 -5.27 -6.56 15.60
N LEU A 49 -5.26 -5.61 14.67
CA LEU A 49 -4.10 -5.41 13.80
C LEU A 49 -2.86 -5.02 14.62
N ALA A 50 -3.02 -4.15 15.62
CA ALA A 50 -1.94 -3.73 16.51
C ALA A 50 -1.34 -4.92 17.28
N ALA A 51 -2.20 -5.77 17.85
CA ALA A 51 -1.79 -6.97 18.56
C ALA A 51 -1.02 -7.94 17.68
N LEU A 52 -1.47 -8.17 16.44
CA LEU A 52 -0.77 -9.05 15.48
C LEU A 52 0.54 -8.45 14.96
N ALA A 53 0.61 -7.13 14.81
CA ALA A 53 1.81 -6.42 14.37
C ALA A 53 2.81 -6.16 15.51
N GLY A 54 2.45 -6.45 16.76
CA GLY A 54 3.30 -6.21 17.94
C GLY A 54 3.52 -4.73 18.25
N VAL A 55 2.51 -3.88 18.01
CA VAL A 55 2.57 -2.43 18.25
C VAL A 55 1.34 -1.93 19.01
N ASP A 56 1.36 -0.69 19.50
CA ASP A 56 0.20 -0.05 20.11
C ASP A 56 -0.89 0.31 19.09
N GLN A 57 -2.15 0.33 19.51
CA GLN A 57 -3.27 0.78 18.68
C GLN A 57 -3.05 2.19 18.12
N SER A 58 -2.49 3.11 18.92
CA SER A 58 -2.17 4.48 18.49
C SER A 58 -1.13 4.53 17.36
N THR A 59 -0.29 3.50 17.24
CA THR A 59 0.65 3.34 16.12
C THR A 59 -0.08 2.96 14.84
N ILE A 60 -1.08 2.08 14.91
CA ILE A 60 -1.97 1.76 13.78
C ILE A 60 -2.80 2.97 13.38
N GLN A 61 -3.39 3.69 14.33
CA GLN A 61 -4.15 4.91 14.06
C GLN A 61 -3.30 5.93 13.30
N ARG A 62 -2.08 6.22 13.77
CA ARG A 62 -1.16 7.14 13.09
C ARG A 62 -0.78 6.68 11.69
N ALA A 63 -0.62 5.38 11.47
CA ALA A 63 -0.34 4.85 10.15
C ALA A 63 -1.55 5.00 9.22
N GLU A 64 -2.76 4.70 9.69
CA GLU A 64 -4.00 4.86 8.90
C GLU A 64 -4.31 6.31 8.54
N THR A 65 -3.91 7.27 9.38
CA THR A 65 -4.08 8.70 9.10
C THR A 65 -2.86 9.33 8.42
N MET A 66 -1.86 8.54 8.06
CA MET A 66 -0.57 9.00 7.51
C MET A 66 0.04 10.17 8.30
N HIS A 67 -0.05 10.09 9.63
CA HIS A 67 0.50 11.10 10.50
C HIS A 67 2.01 11.28 10.22
N HIS A 68 2.51 12.52 10.30
CA HIS A 68 3.91 12.84 9.93
C HIS A 68 4.98 12.07 10.73
N THR A 69 4.61 11.48 11.87
CA THR A 69 5.48 10.63 12.70
C THR A 69 5.35 9.12 12.44
N ALA A 70 4.45 8.71 11.53
CA ALA A 70 4.31 7.31 11.15
C ALA A 70 5.58 6.82 10.41
N LYS A 71 6.13 5.70 10.87
CA LYS A 71 7.38 5.14 10.35
C LYS A 71 7.09 4.13 9.25
N LEU A 72 7.98 4.06 8.25
CA LEU A 72 7.86 3.07 7.16
C LEU A 72 7.77 1.63 7.69
N ASP A 73 8.50 1.31 8.75
CA ASP A 73 8.49 -0.02 9.38
C ASP A 73 7.11 -0.43 9.91
N THR A 74 6.30 0.52 10.39
CA THR A 74 4.91 0.23 10.79
C THR A 74 4.10 -0.28 9.61
N TYR A 75 4.26 0.32 8.42
CA TYR A 75 3.55 -0.12 7.22
C TYR A 75 4.04 -1.49 6.73
N LYS A 76 5.35 -1.78 6.85
CA LYS A 76 5.90 -3.10 6.54
C LYS A 76 5.32 -4.19 7.44
N LEU A 77 5.24 -3.94 8.76
CA LEU A 77 4.63 -4.85 9.72
C LEU A 77 3.15 -5.09 9.39
N CYS A 78 2.40 -4.02 9.11
CA CYS A 78 1.02 -4.12 8.69
C CYS A 78 0.86 -4.95 7.40
N ALA A 79 1.66 -4.70 6.37
CA ALA A 79 1.65 -5.45 5.12
C ALA A 79 1.89 -6.95 5.36
N GLN A 80 2.88 -7.29 6.19
CA GLN A 80 3.18 -8.67 6.55
C GLN A 80 2.00 -9.37 7.25
N VAL A 81 1.43 -8.74 8.29
CA VAL A 81 0.27 -9.29 9.04
C VAL A 81 -0.96 -9.44 8.14
N LEU A 82 -1.17 -8.46 7.26
CA LEU A 82 -2.28 -8.43 6.34
C LEU A 82 -2.01 -9.29 5.09
N GLY A 83 -0.83 -9.89 4.92
CA GLY A 83 -0.50 -10.66 3.71
C GLY A 83 -0.70 -9.87 2.41
N VAL A 84 -0.34 -8.58 2.40
CA VAL A 84 -0.37 -7.70 1.24
C VAL A 84 1.01 -7.08 1.00
N THR A 85 1.20 -6.47 -0.17
CA THR A 85 2.45 -5.75 -0.45
C THR A 85 2.40 -4.33 0.12
N LEU A 86 3.57 -3.68 0.25
CA LEU A 86 3.62 -2.28 0.68
C LEU A 86 3.00 -1.37 -0.39
N GLU A 87 3.15 -1.73 -1.65
CA GLU A 87 2.51 -1.09 -2.80
C GLU A 87 0.99 -1.17 -2.71
N ASP A 88 0.40 -2.27 -2.23
CA ASP A 88 -1.06 -2.35 -2.06
C ASP A 88 -1.57 -1.36 -0.99
N ILE A 89 -0.75 -1.05 0.02
CA ILE A 89 -1.06 -0.07 1.06
C ILE A 89 -1.02 1.36 0.49
N PHE A 90 -0.03 1.66 -0.35
CA PHE A 90 0.21 3.01 -0.88
C PHE A 90 -0.29 3.24 -2.31
N ALA A 91 -0.88 2.24 -2.96
CA ALA A 91 -1.48 2.43 -4.26
C ALA A 91 -2.54 3.52 -4.17
N GLU A 92 -2.50 4.46 -5.11
CA GLU A 92 -3.57 5.43 -5.34
C GLU A 92 -4.91 4.70 -5.51
N ASP A 93 -6.01 5.46 -5.45
CA ASP A 93 -7.41 5.03 -5.37
C ASP A 93 -7.84 4.19 -6.59
N ARG A 94 -7.23 3.01 -6.73
CA ARG A 94 -7.56 2.00 -7.72
C ARG A 94 -8.92 1.48 -7.31
N ASP A 95 -9.87 1.61 -8.23
CA ASP A 95 -11.19 1.08 -7.98
C ASP A 95 -11.15 -0.46 -7.86
N VAL A 96 -12.27 -1.04 -7.44
CA VAL A 96 -12.39 -2.48 -7.22
C VAL A 96 -12.07 -3.28 -8.48
N ALA A 97 -12.39 -2.75 -9.67
CA ALA A 97 -12.16 -3.41 -10.94
C ALA A 97 -10.67 -3.43 -11.29
N GLU A 98 -9.97 -2.32 -11.10
CA GLU A 98 -8.52 -2.23 -11.33
C GLU A 98 -7.74 -3.16 -10.40
N ILE A 99 -8.11 -3.22 -9.11
CA ILE A 99 -7.51 -4.16 -8.15
C ILE A 99 -7.72 -5.61 -8.60
N ALA A 100 -8.93 -5.95 -9.06
CA ALA A 100 -9.25 -7.30 -9.54
C ALA A 100 -8.44 -7.67 -10.78
N LEU A 101 -8.28 -6.75 -11.74
CA LEU A 101 -7.49 -6.93 -12.95
C LEU A 101 -6.02 -7.22 -12.64
N VAL A 102 -5.41 -6.41 -11.77
CA VAL A 102 -3.99 -6.60 -11.36
C VAL A 102 -3.79 -7.95 -10.69
N ARG A 103 -4.71 -8.36 -9.80
CA ARG A 103 -4.64 -9.67 -9.14
C ARG A 103 -4.80 -10.83 -10.12
N ALA A 104 -5.77 -10.73 -11.03
CA ALA A 104 -5.99 -11.74 -12.06
C ALA A 104 -4.74 -11.92 -12.94
N TYR A 105 -4.12 -10.83 -13.37
CA TYR A 105 -2.90 -10.87 -14.19
C TYR A 105 -1.72 -11.55 -13.48
N ARG A 106 -1.47 -11.16 -12.21
CA ARG A 106 -0.34 -11.70 -11.43
C ARG A 106 -0.47 -13.21 -11.19
N ASN A 107 -1.69 -13.70 -10.96
CA ASN A 107 -1.97 -15.11 -10.67
C ASN A 107 -2.19 -15.98 -11.92
N ALA A 108 -2.40 -15.38 -13.09
CA ALA A 108 -2.65 -16.10 -14.33
C ALA A 108 -1.38 -16.77 -14.89
N ASP A 109 -1.59 -17.89 -15.56
CA ASP A 109 -0.60 -18.51 -16.44
C ASP A 109 -0.47 -17.72 -17.77
N GLU A 110 0.40 -18.17 -18.65
CA GLU A 110 0.68 -17.44 -19.89
C GLU A 110 -0.53 -17.32 -20.81
N ARG A 111 -1.42 -18.32 -20.80
CA ARG A 111 -2.66 -18.29 -21.56
C ARG A 111 -3.60 -17.22 -20.99
N GLY A 112 -3.79 -17.19 -19.67
CA GLY A 112 -4.63 -16.20 -19.00
C GLY A 112 -4.12 -14.77 -19.19
N ARG A 113 -2.80 -14.55 -19.12
CA ARG A 113 -2.20 -13.23 -19.35
C ARG A 113 -2.43 -12.72 -20.77
N ARG A 114 -2.30 -13.59 -21.79
CA ARG A 114 -2.61 -13.22 -23.18
C ARG A 114 -4.08 -12.85 -23.38
N LEU A 115 -5.00 -13.56 -22.74
CA LEU A 115 -6.42 -13.23 -22.80
C LEU A 115 -6.73 -11.87 -22.18
N LEU A 116 -6.19 -11.61 -20.98
CA LEU A 116 -6.35 -10.32 -20.31
C LEU A 116 -5.78 -9.16 -21.12
N MET A 117 -4.64 -9.37 -21.80
CA MET A 117 -4.05 -8.37 -22.69
C MET A 117 -4.99 -8.03 -23.86
N LYS A 118 -5.55 -9.05 -24.52
CA LYS A 118 -6.47 -8.84 -25.63
C LYS A 118 -7.73 -8.08 -25.21
N LEU A 119 -8.29 -8.42 -24.05
CA LEU A 119 -9.45 -7.70 -23.50
C LEU A 119 -9.13 -6.24 -23.18
N ALA A 120 -7.93 -5.97 -22.65
CA ALA A 120 -7.49 -4.61 -22.39
C ALA A 120 -7.30 -3.79 -23.68
N GLU A 121 -6.76 -4.40 -24.74
CA GLU A 121 -6.66 -3.78 -26.07
C GLU A 121 -8.03 -3.46 -26.66
N GLU A 122 -8.98 -4.39 -26.57
CA GLU A 122 -10.36 -4.18 -27.03
C GLU A 122 -11.05 -3.05 -26.25
N ALA A 123 -10.90 -3.03 -24.92
CA ALA A 123 -11.46 -1.98 -24.08
C ALA A 123 -10.87 -0.60 -24.38
N ALA A 124 -9.56 -0.51 -24.63
CA ALA A 124 -8.89 0.75 -24.97
C ALA A 124 -9.27 1.28 -26.37
N ALA A 125 -9.75 0.41 -27.26
CA ALA A 125 -10.20 0.77 -28.60
C ALA A 125 -11.67 1.22 -28.66
N LEU A 126 -12.43 1.11 -27.56
CA LEU A 126 -13.80 1.59 -27.52
C LEU A 126 -13.83 3.12 -27.65
N PRO A 127 -14.70 3.68 -28.51
CA PRO A 127 -14.90 5.12 -28.53
C PRO A 127 -15.43 5.57 -27.16
N PRO A 128 -15.10 6.80 -26.72
CA PRO A 128 -15.72 7.34 -25.51
C PRO A 128 -17.24 7.29 -25.67
N GLU A 129 -17.94 6.86 -24.62
CA GLU A 129 -19.40 6.98 -24.60
C GLU A 129 -19.74 8.45 -24.85
N HIS A 130 -20.50 8.72 -25.90
CA HIS A 130 -21.08 10.02 -26.11
C HIS A 130 -22.23 10.14 -25.10
N ASP A 131 -22.07 11.00 -24.10
CA ASP A 131 -23.19 11.43 -23.25
C ASP A 131 -24.23 12.12 -24.15
N GLU A 132 -25.39 11.48 -24.34
CA GLU A 132 -26.59 12.10 -24.93
C GLU A 132 -27.28 13.08 -23.97
#